data_AF-C5WTZ6-F1
#
_entry.id   AF-C5WTZ6-F1
#
_cell.length_a   1.000
_cell.length_b   1.000
_cell.length_c   1.000
_cell.angle_alpha   90.00
_cell.angle_beta   90.00
_cell.angle_gamma   90.00
#
_symmetry.space_group_name_H-M   'P 1'
#
loop_
_entity.id
_entity.type
_entity.pdbx_description
1 polymer ?
#
loop_
_entity_poly.entity_id
_entity_poly.type
_entity_poly.pdbx_seq_one_letter_code
_entity_poly.pdbx_strand_id
1 'polypeptide(L)'
;MAASLRVLIVVLAVVSVSVRRAAAATITVDEACKQYTKYPELCVKSLSSAKPEAKAAAEQGGLTGLAELSLAQAAQVGTETVAFVKGLENTPGGMPPVCLNECLAKFQGALADLQRSKVAVQEAKDVGAVNTWLSAAKIDGDTCMNDCQKVEGGGEMQVVDKIGDLGRMCSIAMSLTDASRNHTAAA
;
A
#
# COMPACT_ATOMS: atom_id res chain seq x y z
N MET A 1 8.42 -19.82 64.33
CA MET A 1 7.51 -20.05 63.19
C MET A 1 6.91 -18.76 62.59
N ALA A 2 6.89 -17.62 63.30
CA ALA A 2 6.30 -16.37 62.78
C ALA A 2 7.21 -15.56 61.82
N ALA A 3 8.54 -15.70 61.92
CA ALA A 3 9.49 -14.95 61.08
C ALA A 3 9.50 -15.44 59.62
N SER A 4 9.38 -16.75 59.40
CA SER A 4 9.35 -17.39 58.08
C SER A 4 8.11 -17.00 57.26
N LEU A 5 6.99 -16.71 57.92
CA LEU A 5 5.74 -16.27 57.28
C LEU A 5 5.84 -14.83 56.74
N ARG A 6 6.57 -13.96 57.46
CA ARG A 6 6.76 -12.55 57.05
C ARG A 6 7.68 -12.43 55.84
N VAL A 7 8.69 -13.29 55.72
CA VAL A 7 9.58 -13.32 54.55
C VAL A 7 8.83 -13.80 53.31
N LEU A 8 7.93 -14.79 53.43
CA LEU A 8 7.11 -15.26 52.31
C LEU A 8 6.15 -14.18 51.77
N ILE A 9 5.55 -13.38 52.66
CA ILE A 9 4.63 -12.31 52.26
C ILE A 9 5.37 -11.16 51.55
N VAL A 10 6.60 -10.85 51.96
CA VAL A 10 7.42 -9.82 51.30
C VAL A 10 7.93 -10.30 49.93
N VAL A 11 8.29 -11.59 49.78
CA VAL A 11 8.73 -12.14 48.48
C VAL A 11 7.59 -12.23 47.47
N LEU A 12 6.36 -12.51 47.91
CA LEU A 12 5.16 -12.50 47.03
C LEU A 12 4.75 -11.09 46.58
N ALA A 13 5.13 -10.04 47.30
CA ALA A 13 4.84 -8.66 46.90
C ALA A 13 5.76 -8.13 45.78
N VAL A 14 6.94 -8.74 45.56
CA VAL A 14 7.88 -8.27 44.52
C VAL A 14 7.56 -8.83 43.12
N VAL A 15 6.67 -9.84 43.01
CA VAL A 15 6.30 -10.48 41.72
C VAL A 15 5.05 -9.84 41.09
N SER A 16 4.69 -8.63 41.52
CA SER A 16 3.63 -7.84 40.87
C SER A 16 4.18 -6.56 40.21
N VAL A 17 5.39 -6.66 39.64
CA VAL A 17 5.74 -5.79 38.50
C VAL A 17 4.78 -6.17 37.38
N SER A 18 3.66 -5.46 37.37
CA SER A 18 2.72 -5.47 36.27
C SER A 18 3.49 -5.00 35.05
N VAL A 19 3.88 -5.93 34.18
CA VAL A 19 4.29 -5.65 32.81
C VAL A 19 3.06 -5.08 32.12
N ARG A 20 2.77 -3.81 32.37
CA ARG A 20 1.92 -3.01 31.50
C ARG A 20 2.76 -2.80 30.25
N ARG A 21 2.74 -3.78 29.33
CA ARG A 21 3.00 -3.48 27.93
C ARG A 21 2.05 -2.34 27.61
N ALA A 22 2.59 -1.13 27.43
CA ALA A 22 1.84 -0.08 26.77
C ALA A 22 1.41 -0.71 25.44
N ALA A 23 0.13 -1.02 25.30
CA ALA A 23 -0.41 -1.39 24.00
C ALA A 23 -0.14 -0.16 23.14
N ALA A 24 0.83 -0.24 22.23
CA ALA A 24 1.01 0.79 21.23
C ALA A 24 -0.37 0.99 20.61
N ALA A 25 -0.87 2.22 20.60
CA ALA A 25 -2.18 2.51 20.04
C ALA A 25 -2.18 2.02 18.60
N THR A 26 -2.97 0.99 18.33
CA THR A 26 -3.10 0.42 16.99
C THR A 26 -3.85 1.43 16.14
N ILE A 27 -3.29 1.79 14.99
CA ILE A 27 -3.95 2.67 14.03
C ILE A 27 -4.75 1.77 13.10
N THR A 28 -6.06 1.99 13.05
CA THR A 28 -6.94 1.23 12.16
C THR A 28 -6.82 1.72 10.71
N VAL A 29 -7.22 0.87 9.77
CA VAL A 29 -7.35 1.25 8.35
C VAL A 29 -8.25 2.49 8.20
N ASP A 30 -9.39 2.53 8.91
CA ASP A 30 -10.36 3.62 8.80
C ASP A 30 -9.78 4.97 9.27
N GLU A 31 -9.12 4.98 10.43
CA GLU A 31 -8.47 6.17 10.98
C GLU A 31 -7.38 6.69 10.05
N ALA A 32 -6.47 5.81 9.60
CA ALA A 32 -5.39 6.20 8.72
C ALA A 32 -5.89 6.74 7.38
N CYS A 33 -6.88 6.07 6.78
CA CYS A 33 -7.43 6.48 5.50
C CYS A 33 -8.14 7.84 5.60
N LYS A 34 -8.90 8.10 6.67
CA LYS A 34 -9.57 9.39 6.86
C LYS A 34 -8.59 10.53 7.12
N GLN A 35 -7.51 10.24 7.84
CA GLN A 35 -6.59 11.27 8.30
C GLN A 35 -5.53 11.65 7.25
N TYR A 36 -5.03 10.68 6.47
CA TYR A 36 -3.81 10.90 5.68
C TYR A 36 -3.99 10.93 4.17
N THR A 37 -5.09 10.39 3.62
CA THR A 37 -5.28 10.36 2.16
C THR A 37 -6.47 11.20 1.69
N LYS A 38 -6.34 11.75 0.47
CA LYS A 38 -7.43 12.40 -0.26
C LYS A 38 -8.42 11.41 -0.89
N TYR A 39 -8.17 10.11 -0.81
CA TYR A 39 -9.03 9.05 -1.32
C TYR A 39 -9.49 8.10 -0.20
N PRO A 40 -10.19 8.60 0.84
CA PRO A 40 -10.49 7.82 2.04
C PRO A 40 -11.32 6.57 1.73
N GLU A 41 -12.35 6.69 0.89
CA GLU A 41 -13.24 5.56 0.56
C GLU A 41 -12.50 4.45 -0.19
N LEU A 42 -11.73 4.80 -1.22
CA LEU A 42 -10.92 3.83 -1.97
C LEU A 42 -9.86 3.19 -1.07
N CYS A 43 -9.21 3.98 -0.22
CA CYS A 43 -8.22 3.48 0.75
C CYS A 43 -8.83 2.44 1.68
N VAL A 44 -9.97 2.73 2.32
CA VAL A 44 -10.66 1.79 3.22
C VAL A 44 -11.06 0.54 2.47
N LYS A 45 -11.67 0.69 1.28
CA LYS A 45 -12.11 -0.42 0.44
C LYS A 45 -10.94 -1.36 0.10
N SER A 46 -9.84 -0.82 -0.42
CA SER A 46 -8.70 -1.59 -0.90
C SER A 46 -7.90 -2.23 0.25
N LEU A 47 -7.69 -1.52 1.35
CA LEU A 47 -6.95 -2.08 2.50
C LEU A 47 -7.80 -3.10 3.27
N SER A 48 -9.12 -2.88 3.36
CA SER A 48 -10.02 -3.81 4.04
C SER A 48 -10.31 -5.09 3.23
N SER A 49 -10.06 -5.09 1.92
CA SER A 49 -10.14 -6.31 1.10
C SER A 49 -8.92 -7.23 1.23
N ALA A 50 -7.88 -6.81 1.96
CA ALA A 50 -6.77 -7.68 2.28
C ALA A 50 -7.23 -8.88 3.13
N LYS A 51 -6.44 -9.96 3.11
CA LYS A 51 -6.66 -11.10 4.01
C LYS A 51 -6.73 -10.60 5.46
N PRO A 52 -7.65 -11.11 6.31
CA PRO A 52 -7.82 -10.64 7.67
C PRO A 52 -6.52 -10.59 8.48
N GLU A 53 -5.65 -11.58 8.32
CA GLU A 53 -4.36 -11.66 9.02
C GLU A 53 -3.38 -10.59 8.55
N ALA A 54 -3.36 -10.31 7.24
CA ALA A 54 -2.51 -9.26 6.65
C ALA A 54 -2.97 -7.87 7.09
N LYS A 55 -4.29 -7.64 7.13
CA LYS A 55 -4.87 -6.40 7.67
C LYS A 55 -4.51 -6.22 9.15
N ALA A 56 -4.73 -7.25 9.96
CA ALA A 56 -4.44 -7.18 11.40
C ALA A 56 -2.95 -6.93 11.67
N ALA A 57 -2.05 -7.57 10.92
CA ALA A 57 -0.61 -7.32 11.01
C ALA A 57 -0.25 -5.88 10.61
N ALA A 58 -0.91 -5.33 9.58
CA ALA A 58 -0.69 -3.95 9.15
C ALA A 58 -1.13 -2.93 10.21
N GLU A 59 -2.32 -3.11 10.81
CA GLU A 59 -2.83 -2.24 11.89
C GLU A 59 -1.96 -2.32 13.16
N GLN A 60 -1.41 -3.51 13.47
CA GLN A 60 -0.42 -3.70 14.54
C GLN A 60 0.92 -3.00 14.23
N GLY A 61 1.31 -2.95 12.96
CA GLY A 61 2.49 -2.23 12.49
C GLY A 61 2.31 -0.71 12.37
N GLY A 62 1.14 -0.17 12.75
CA GLY A 62 0.84 1.26 12.66
C GLY A 62 0.92 1.80 11.24
N LEU A 63 1.32 3.06 11.09
CA LEU A 63 1.41 3.69 9.76
C LEU A 63 2.41 3.01 8.82
N THR A 64 3.50 2.44 9.35
CA THR A 64 4.45 1.68 8.53
C THR A 64 3.80 0.41 7.98
N GLY A 65 3.13 -0.36 8.82
CA GLY A 65 2.40 -1.56 8.40
C GLY A 65 1.30 -1.25 7.38
N LEU A 66 0.56 -0.16 7.59
CA LEU A 66 -0.48 0.29 6.65
C LEU A 66 0.11 0.80 5.33
N ALA A 67 1.28 1.47 5.34
CA ALA A 67 2.00 1.85 4.13
C ALA A 67 2.44 0.62 3.34
N GLU A 68 3.02 -0.39 3.99
CA GLU A 68 3.38 -1.65 3.33
C GLU A 68 2.17 -2.37 2.71
N LEU A 69 1.05 -2.42 3.44
CA LEU A 69 -0.18 -3.01 2.93
C LEU A 69 -0.71 -2.25 1.71
N SER A 70 -0.66 -0.91 1.73
CA SER A 70 -1.09 -0.08 0.61
C SER A 70 -0.24 -0.28 -0.64
N LEU A 71 1.08 -0.45 -0.49
CA LEU A 71 2.01 -0.77 -1.58
C LEU A 71 1.71 -2.15 -2.18
N ALA A 72 1.40 -3.14 -1.32
CA ALA A 72 0.98 -4.46 -1.78
C ALA A 72 -0.35 -4.41 -2.57
N GLN A 73 -1.32 -3.63 -2.11
CA GLN A 73 -2.59 -3.43 -2.81
C GLN A 73 -2.40 -2.69 -4.14
N ALA A 74 -1.55 -1.66 -4.19
CA ALA A 74 -1.20 -0.98 -5.44
C ALA A 74 -0.54 -1.94 -6.45
N ALA A 75 0.36 -2.82 -6.00
CA ALA A 75 0.96 -3.85 -6.84
C ALA A 75 -0.06 -4.88 -7.34
N GLN A 76 -1.04 -5.25 -6.52
CA GLN A 76 -2.16 -6.11 -6.91
C GLN A 76 -2.99 -5.45 -8.03
N VAL A 77 -3.41 -4.19 -7.84
CA VAL A 77 -4.13 -3.42 -8.85
C VAL A 77 -3.32 -3.27 -10.14
N GLY A 78 -2.00 -3.04 -10.05
CA GLY A 78 -1.11 -2.99 -11.20
C GLY A 78 -1.06 -4.33 -11.94
N THR A 79 -1.01 -5.45 -11.22
CA THR A 79 -1.00 -6.80 -11.81
C THR A 79 -2.33 -7.11 -12.51
N GLU A 80 -3.45 -6.73 -11.91
CA GLU A 80 -4.78 -6.83 -12.54
C GLU A 80 -4.88 -5.97 -13.79
N THR A 81 -4.30 -4.77 -13.76
CA THR A 81 -4.24 -3.88 -14.92
C THR A 81 -3.40 -4.48 -16.05
N VAL A 82 -2.26 -5.09 -15.75
CA VAL A 82 -1.46 -5.85 -16.73
C VAL A 82 -2.26 -6.99 -17.35
N ALA A 83 -2.97 -7.77 -16.52
CA ALA A 83 -3.80 -8.87 -17.01
C ALA A 83 -4.92 -8.37 -17.92
N PHE A 84 -5.59 -7.27 -17.55
CA PHE A 84 -6.61 -6.62 -18.35
C PHE A 84 -6.04 -6.19 -19.71
N VAL A 85 -4.92 -5.46 -19.71
CA VAL A 85 -4.27 -4.96 -20.93
C VAL A 85 -3.88 -6.12 -21.83
N LYS A 86 -3.25 -7.19 -21.30
CA LYS A 86 -2.94 -8.40 -22.08
C LYS A 86 -4.19 -9.01 -22.73
N GLY A 87 -5.33 -8.99 -22.04
CA GLY A 87 -6.60 -9.49 -22.57
C GLY A 87 -7.09 -8.73 -23.81
N LEU A 88 -6.65 -7.48 -24.00
CA LEU A 88 -7.02 -6.67 -25.17
C LEU A 88 -6.40 -7.18 -26.47
N GLU A 89 -5.31 -7.95 -26.41
CA GLU A 89 -4.64 -8.53 -27.60
C GLU A 89 -5.59 -9.35 -28.48
N ASN A 90 -6.49 -10.10 -27.83
CA ASN A 90 -7.42 -11.02 -28.49
C ASN A 90 -8.86 -10.48 -28.54
N THR A 91 -9.08 -9.24 -28.10
CA THR A 91 -10.41 -8.63 -28.06
C THR A 91 -10.70 -7.99 -29.42
N PRO A 92 -11.85 -8.29 -30.06
CA PRO A 92 -12.26 -7.60 -31.28
C PRO A 92 -12.37 -6.09 -31.05
N GLY A 93 -11.61 -5.30 -31.82
CA GLY A 93 -11.51 -3.85 -31.61
C GLY A 93 -10.74 -3.47 -30.33
N GLY A 94 -9.88 -4.37 -29.84
CA GLY A 94 -8.95 -4.12 -28.75
C GLY A 94 -7.60 -3.59 -29.23
N MET A 95 -6.75 -3.32 -28.25
CA MET A 95 -5.58 -2.45 -28.38
C MET A 95 -4.60 -2.89 -29.48
N PRO A 96 -4.14 -1.97 -30.36
CA PRO A 96 -3.12 -2.26 -31.36
C PRO A 96 -1.84 -2.87 -30.74
N PRO A 97 -1.16 -3.85 -31.38
CA PRO A 97 -0.02 -4.54 -30.78
C PRO A 97 1.12 -3.64 -30.30
N VAL A 98 1.41 -2.53 -30.99
CA VAL A 98 2.42 -1.56 -30.56
C VAL A 98 2.01 -0.89 -29.25
N CYS A 99 0.78 -0.41 -29.18
CA CYS A 99 0.19 0.18 -27.97
C CYS A 99 0.15 -0.80 -26.80
N LEU A 100 -0.26 -2.03 -27.09
CA LEU A 100 -0.30 -3.11 -26.11
C LEU A 100 1.07 -3.32 -25.48
N ASN A 101 2.11 -3.49 -26.30
CA ASN A 101 3.46 -3.74 -25.81
C ASN A 101 4.03 -2.56 -25.01
N GLU A 102 3.80 -1.33 -25.45
CA GLU A 102 4.24 -0.14 -24.73
C GLU A 102 3.55 0.02 -23.38
N CYS A 103 2.22 -0.20 -23.33
CA CYS A 103 1.47 -0.19 -22.09
C CYS A 103 1.97 -1.28 -21.13
N LEU A 104 2.18 -2.50 -21.62
CA LEU A 104 2.70 -3.59 -20.80
C LEU A 104 4.09 -3.29 -20.24
N ALA A 105 4.98 -2.69 -21.03
CA ALA A 105 6.31 -2.27 -20.57
C ALA A 105 6.22 -1.21 -19.46
N LYS A 106 5.36 -0.20 -19.63
CA LYS A 106 5.11 0.84 -18.61
C LYS A 106 4.55 0.24 -17.31
N PHE A 107 3.56 -0.63 -17.38
CA PHE A 107 3.04 -1.28 -16.17
C PHE A 107 4.06 -2.19 -15.48
N GLN A 108 4.93 -2.86 -16.25
CA GLN A 108 6.04 -3.61 -15.66
C GLN A 108 7.03 -2.69 -14.93
N GLY A 109 7.31 -1.50 -15.48
CA GLY A 109 8.04 -0.42 -14.81
C GLY A 109 7.39 -0.01 -13.50
N ALA A 110 6.10 0.33 -13.54
CA ALA A 110 5.32 0.69 -12.36
C ALA A 110 5.32 -0.39 -11.28
N LEU A 111 5.18 -1.68 -11.64
CA LEU A 111 5.26 -2.81 -10.71
C LEU A 111 6.65 -2.94 -10.08
N ALA A 112 7.71 -2.72 -10.85
CA ALA A 112 9.08 -2.74 -10.32
C ALA A 112 9.29 -1.60 -9.31
N ASP A 113 8.77 -0.41 -9.58
CA ASP A 113 8.84 0.75 -8.70
C ASP A 113 8.01 0.58 -7.42
N LEU A 114 6.83 -0.04 -7.51
CA LEU A 114 6.03 -0.44 -6.35
C LEU A 114 6.77 -1.46 -5.47
N GLN A 115 7.43 -2.44 -6.08
CA GLN A 115 8.22 -3.43 -5.35
C GLN A 115 9.44 -2.80 -4.67
N ARG A 116 10.16 -1.90 -5.35
CA ARG A 116 11.27 -1.13 -4.74
C ARG A 116 10.77 -0.30 -3.56
N SER A 117 9.64 0.38 -3.73
CA SER A 117 9.01 1.18 -2.67
C SER A 117 8.68 0.34 -1.45
N LYS A 118 8.12 -0.86 -1.66
CA LYS A 118 7.81 -1.79 -0.56
C LYS A 118 9.06 -2.22 0.21
N VAL A 119 10.12 -2.61 -0.50
CA VAL A 119 11.39 -3.01 0.13
C VAL A 119 12.00 -1.85 0.92
N ALA A 120 11.97 -0.63 0.38
CA ALA A 120 12.47 0.56 1.05
C ALA A 120 11.72 0.87 2.36
N VAL A 121 10.38 0.79 2.34
CA VAL A 121 9.57 0.95 3.57
C VAL A 121 9.90 -0.14 4.59
N GLN A 122 9.99 -1.40 4.15
CA GLN A 122 10.28 -2.56 5.02
C GLN A 122 11.65 -2.48 5.68
N GLU A 123 12.66 -2.04 4.93
CA GLU A 123 14.03 -1.92 5.44
C GLU A 123 14.28 -0.58 6.13
N ALA A 124 13.29 0.31 6.19
CA ALA A 124 13.43 1.71 6.62
C ALA A 124 14.58 2.44 5.90
N LYS A 125 14.85 2.07 4.65
CA LYS A 125 15.91 2.64 3.80
C LYS A 125 15.30 3.45 2.69
N ASP A 126 15.99 4.51 2.28
CA ASP A 126 15.66 5.29 1.08
C ASP A 126 14.17 5.67 0.97
N VAL A 127 13.52 5.95 2.11
CA VAL A 127 12.09 6.32 2.11
C VAL A 127 11.86 7.64 1.36
N GLY A 128 12.91 8.45 1.16
CA GLY A 128 12.91 9.59 0.24
C GLY A 128 12.76 9.21 -1.24
N ALA A 129 13.28 8.05 -1.65
CA ALA A 129 13.17 7.54 -3.01
C ALA A 129 11.79 6.92 -3.29
N VAL A 130 11.04 6.52 -2.26
CA VAL A 130 9.68 5.95 -2.39
C VAL A 130 8.75 6.90 -3.14
N ASN A 131 8.75 8.19 -2.82
CA ASN A 131 7.88 9.16 -3.51
C ASN A 131 8.29 9.32 -4.99
N THR A 132 9.58 9.21 -5.31
CA THR A 132 10.06 9.23 -6.69
C THR A 132 9.56 8.01 -7.46
N TRP A 133 9.69 6.80 -6.90
CA TRP A 133 9.22 5.57 -7.53
C TRP A 133 7.69 5.52 -7.66
N LEU A 134 6.95 5.97 -6.64
CA LEU A 134 5.48 6.04 -6.72
C LEU A 134 5.00 7.08 -7.74
N SER A 135 5.73 8.20 -7.88
CA SER A 135 5.47 9.18 -8.93
C SER A 135 5.75 8.60 -10.32
N ALA A 136 6.86 7.88 -10.48
CA ALA A 136 7.18 7.18 -11.73
C ALA A 136 6.11 6.13 -12.08
N ALA A 137 5.71 5.29 -11.13
CA ALA A 137 4.65 4.30 -11.32
C ALA A 137 3.32 4.93 -11.76
N LYS A 138 2.97 6.11 -11.21
CA LYS A 138 1.79 6.87 -11.64
C LYS A 138 1.93 7.38 -13.07
N ILE A 139 3.09 7.97 -13.42
CA ILE A 139 3.39 8.47 -14.76
C ILE A 139 3.34 7.33 -15.79
N ASP A 140 3.92 6.18 -15.48
CA ASP A 140 3.91 5.01 -16.35
C ASP A 140 2.47 4.55 -16.63
N GLY A 141 1.62 4.50 -15.60
CA GLY A 141 0.19 4.24 -15.76
C GLY A 141 -0.49 5.28 -16.66
N ASP A 142 -0.38 6.57 -16.31
CA ASP A 142 -1.05 7.67 -17.02
C ASP A 142 -0.62 7.76 -18.49
N THR A 143 0.64 7.50 -18.79
CA THR A 143 1.21 7.67 -20.13
C THR A 143 1.02 6.47 -21.04
N CYS A 144 0.48 5.33 -20.55
CA CYS A 144 0.18 4.16 -21.40
C CYS A 144 -0.68 4.55 -22.61
N MET A 145 -1.65 5.45 -22.43
CA MET A 145 -2.62 5.78 -23.47
C MET A 145 -2.29 7.01 -24.33
N ASN A 146 -1.19 7.72 -24.06
CA ASN A 146 -0.90 9.03 -24.68
C ASN A 146 -0.85 9.00 -26.22
N ASP A 147 -0.30 7.95 -26.80
CA ASP A 147 -0.17 7.79 -28.26
C ASP A 147 -1.24 6.84 -28.83
N CYS A 148 -2.03 6.20 -27.97
CA CYS A 148 -2.94 5.09 -28.29
C CYS A 148 -4.42 5.48 -28.24
N GLN A 149 -4.75 6.61 -27.60
CA GLN A 149 -6.10 7.20 -27.58
C GLN A 149 -6.66 7.54 -28.97
N LYS A 150 -5.80 7.68 -29.98
CA LYS A 150 -6.19 8.15 -31.32
C LYS A 150 -6.59 7.04 -32.30
N VAL A 151 -6.59 5.76 -31.88
CA VAL A 151 -6.64 4.63 -32.83
C VAL A 151 -7.95 3.82 -32.80
N GLU A 152 -8.83 3.97 -31.80
CA GLU A 152 -10.03 3.14 -31.70
C GLU A 152 -11.35 3.92 -31.81
N GLY A 153 -11.98 3.79 -32.96
CA GLY A 153 -13.36 4.20 -33.18
C GLY A 153 -14.35 3.12 -32.72
N GLY A 154 -14.59 2.96 -31.41
CA GLY A 154 -15.68 2.05 -31.02
C GLY A 154 -16.03 1.79 -29.56
N GLY A 155 -15.31 2.26 -28.53
CA GLY A 155 -15.72 1.96 -27.15
C GLY A 155 -15.00 2.75 -26.06
N GLU A 156 -15.66 2.91 -24.92
CA GLU A 156 -15.08 3.52 -23.72
C GLU A 156 -13.96 2.62 -23.18
N MET A 157 -12.75 3.17 -23.16
CA MET A 157 -11.55 2.44 -22.78
C MET A 157 -11.52 2.21 -21.28
N GLN A 158 -12.06 1.07 -20.82
CA GLN A 158 -11.96 0.61 -19.42
C GLN A 158 -10.50 0.55 -18.91
N VAL A 159 -9.52 0.53 -19.82
CA VAL A 159 -8.09 0.67 -19.45
C VAL A 159 -7.79 2.00 -18.76
N VAL A 160 -8.47 3.09 -19.11
CA VAL A 160 -8.31 4.41 -18.48
C VAL A 160 -8.76 4.37 -17.02
N ASP A 161 -9.83 3.65 -16.71
CA ASP A 161 -10.29 3.49 -15.33
C ASP A 161 -9.31 2.68 -14.50
N LYS A 162 -8.73 1.61 -15.08
CA LYS A 162 -7.70 0.79 -14.42
C LYS A 162 -6.42 1.57 -14.16
N ILE A 163 -5.99 2.40 -15.11
CA ILE A 163 -4.90 3.37 -14.94
C ILE A 163 -5.22 4.33 -13.80
N GLY A 164 -6.44 4.89 -13.78
CA GLY A 164 -6.89 5.80 -12.74
C GLY A 164 -6.91 5.15 -11.35
N ASP A 165 -7.37 3.90 -11.25
CA ASP A 165 -7.35 3.12 -10.01
C ASP A 165 -5.92 2.91 -9.50
N LEU A 166 -4.99 2.52 -10.39
CA LEU A 166 -3.58 2.38 -10.04
C LEU A 166 -2.98 3.71 -9.55
N GLY A 167 -3.22 4.81 -10.27
CA GLY A 167 -2.72 6.13 -9.89
C GLY A 167 -3.27 6.62 -8.54
N ARG A 168 -4.54 6.33 -8.24
CA ARG A 168 -5.13 6.62 -6.92
C ARG A 168 -4.53 5.73 -5.82
N MET A 169 -4.28 4.45 -6.10
CA MET A 169 -3.61 3.55 -5.15
C MET A 169 -2.17 3.95 -4.87
N CYS A 170 -1.40 4.37 -5.89
CA CYS A 170 -0.06 4.95 -5.69
C CYS A 170 -0.13 6.21 -4.82
N SER A 171 -1.13 7.07 -5.03
CA SER A 171 -1.32 8.26 -4.20
C SER A 171 -1.65 7.92 -2.74
N ILE A 172 -2.48 6.90 -2.49
CA ILE A 172 -2.76 6.40 -1.14
C ILE A 172 -1.47 5.89 -0.49
N ALA A 173 -0.67 5.12 -1.22
CA ALA A 173 0.59 4.59 -0.72
C ALA A 173 1.59 5.70 -0.36
N MET A 174 1.72 6.73 -1.22
CA MET A 174 2.55 7.90 -0.92
C MET A 174 2.12 8.57 0.38
N SER A 175 0.81 8.84 0.53
CA SER A 175 0.29 9.50 1.72
C SER A 175 0.55 8.72 3.01
N LEU A 176 0.39 7.40 2.99
CA LEU A 176 0.64 6.56 4.16
C LEU A 176 2.14 6.40 4.45
N THR A 177 2.99 6.33 3.42
CA THR A 177 4.45 6.35 3.57
C THR A 177 4.93 7.68 4.14
N ASP A 178 4.43 8.82 3.67
CA ASP A 178 4.80 10.12 4.21
C ASP A 178 4.35 10.26 5.67
N ALA A 179 3.15 9.78 6.00
CA ALA A 179 2.65 9.76 7.37
C ALA A 179 3.52 8.88 8.29
N SER A 180 3.96 7.70 7.83
CA SER A 180 4.80 6.80 8.64
C SER A 180 6.18 7.39 8.96
N ARG A 181 6.76 8.16 8.03
CA ARG A 181 8.02 8.90 8.25
C ARG A 181 7.87 10.00 9.28
N ASN A 182 6.82 10.80 9.15
CA ASN A 182 6.60 11.94 10.05
C ASN A 182 6.22 11.47 11.46
N HIS A 183 5.57 10.31 11.58
CA HIS A 183 5.25 9.74 12.87
C HIS A 183 6.47 9.14 13.59
N THR A 184 7.40 8.51 12.85
CA THR A 184 8.66 8.00 13.42
C THR A 184 9.65 9.11 13.78
N ALA A 185 9.61 10.26 13.12
CA ALA A 185 10.42 11.42 13.48
C ALA A 185 9.97 12.14 14.76
N ALA A 186 8.73 11.92 15.22
CA ALA A 186 8.13 12.56 16.39
C ALA A 186 8.08 11.68 17.65
N ALA A 187 8.51 10.41 17.55
CA ALA A 187 8.53 9.42 18.63
C ALA A 187 9.95 9.18 19.14
#